data_AF-A0A967THH1-F1
#
_entry.id   AF-A0A967THH1-F1
#
_cell.length_a   1.000
_cell.length_b   1.000
_cell.length_c   1.000
_cell.angle_alpha   90.00
_cell.angle_beta   90.00
_cell.angle_gamma   90.00
#
_symmetry.space_group_name_H-M   'P 1'
#
loop_
_entity.id
_entity.type
_entity.pdbx_description
1 polymer ?
#
loop_
_entity_poly.entity_id
_entity_poly.type
_entity_poly.pdbx_seq_one_letter_code
_entity_poly.pdbx_strand_id
1 'polypeptide(L)'
;TFFVSLFLAMPVVLYQVWAFVAPGLYKKEKRFAMPLLASSIILFYLGIAFAFFVVFPLMFNFFTAVAPEGVEVQTDIAQFLDFITTIVFAFGIA
;
A
#
# COMPACT_ATOMS: atom_id res chain seq x y z
N THR A 1 9.80 11.28 5.85
CA THR A 1 8.58 12.08 6.08
C THR A 1 7.71 12.18 4.85
N PHE A 2 8.26 12.40 3.65
CA PHE A 2 7.51 12.43 2.38
C PHE A 2 6.49 11.30 2.23
N PHE A 3 6.92 10.04 2.35
CA PHE A 3 6.03 8.88 2.18
C PHE A 3 4.91 8.81 3.22
N VAL A 4 5.20 9.19 4.48
CA VAL A 4 4.18 9.25 5.53
C VAL A 4 3.12 10.29 5.19
N SER A 5 3.54 11.48 4.75
CA SER A 5 2.61 12.53 4.29
C SER A 5 1.81 12.09 3.07
N LEU A 6 2.43 11.36 2.14
CA LEU A 6 1.74 10.81 0.97
C LEU A 6 0.65 9.81 1.40
N PHE A 7 0.96 8.87 2.28
CA PHE A 7 0.00 7.88 2.78
C PHE A 7 -1.16 8.50 3.55
N LEU A 8 -0.91 9.58 4.30
CA LEU A 8 -1.96 10.36 4.95
C LEU A 8 -2.81 11.16 3.95
N ALA A 9 -2.24 11.58 2.82
CA ALA A 9 -2.95 12.29 1.77
C ALA A 9 -3.77 11.37 0.85
N MET A 10 -3.56 10.05 0.89
CA MET A 10 -4.23 9.08 0.01
C MET A 10 -5.75 9.16 -0.02
N PRO A 11 -6.50 9.40 1.08
CA PRO A 11 -7.94 9.59 1.01
C PRO A 11 -8.36 10.75 0.10
N VAL A 12 -7.60 11.85 0.14
CA VAL A 12 -7.83 13.02 -0.72
C VAL A 12 -7.42 12.72 -2.16
N VAL A 13 -6.30 12.04 -2.37
CA VAL A 13 -5.85 11.63 -3.71
C VAL A 13 -6.89 10.71 -4.37
N LEU A 14 -7.34 9.68 -3.66
CA LEU A 14 -8.38 8.76 -4.15
C LEU A 14 -9.70 9.47 -4.41
N TYR A 15 -10.10 10.41 -3.53
CA TYR A 15 -11.26 11.25 -3.78
C TYR A 15 -11.11 12.06 -5.08
N GLN A 16 -9.95 12.68 -5.31
CA GLN A 16 -9.71 13.45 -6.53
C GLN A 16 -9.67 12.58 -7.79
N VAL A 17 -9.10 11.39 -7.71
CA VAL A 17 -9.12 10.40 -8.82
C VAL A 17 -10.57 10.03 -9.17
N TRP A 18 -11.40 9.72 -8.16
CA TRP A 18 -12.81 9.44 -8.37
C TRP A 18 -13.62 10.67 -8.82
N ALA A 19 -13.30 11.85 -8.31
CA ALA A 19 -13.94 13.11 -8.70
C ALA A 19 -13.62 13.48 -10.16
N PHE A 20 -12.45 13.09 -10.68
CA PHE A 20 -12.10 13.22 -12.09
C PHE A 20 -12.91 12.28 -12.99
N VAL A 21 -13.21 11.06 -12.52
CA VAL A 21 -14.02 10.08 -13.25
C VAL A 21 -15.53 10.39 -13.17
N ALA A 22 -16.00 10.91 -12.03
CA ALA A 22 -17.40 11.21 -11.76
C ALA A 22 -18.16 12.08 -12.80
N PRO A 23 -17.58 13.10 -13.46
CA PRO A 23 -18.26 13.88 -14.50
C PRO A 23 -18.56 13.08 -15.78
N GLY A 24 -17.85 11.97 -16.03
CA GLY A 24 -18.14 11.06 -17.13
C GLY A 24 -19.25 10.04 -16.84
N LEU A 25 -19.74 9.99 -15.59
CA LEU A 25 -20.67 8.96 -15.12
C LEU A 25 -22.13 9.44 -15.19
N TYR A 26 -23.06 8.55 -15.59
CA TYR A 26 -24.48 8.89 -15.67
C TYR A 26 -25.04 9.28 -14.29
N LYS A 27 -26.00 10.21 -14.26
CA LYS A 27 -26.60 10.76 -13.02
C LYS A 27 -27.12 9.68 -12.04
N LYS A 28 -27.53 8.51 -12.53
CA LYS A 28 -27.98 7.37 -11.71
C LYS A 28 -26.82 6.55 -11.11
N GLU A 29 -25.66 6.51 -11.76
CA GLU A 29 -24.49 5.73 -11.34
C GLU A 29 -23.60 6.49 -10.34
N LYS A 30 -23.74 7.82 -10.27
CA LYS A 30 -23.03 8.66 -9.31
C LYS A 30 -23.27 8.26 -7.84
N ARG A 31 -24.39 7.58 -7.55
CA ARG A 31 -24.67 7.01 -6.22
C ARG A 31 -23.76 5.82 -5.85
N PHE A 32 -23.29 5.06 -6.85
CA PHE A 32 -22.36 3.94 -6.63
C PHE A 32 -20.90 4.39 -6.51
N ALA A 33 -20.56 5.59 -7.01
CA ALA A 33 -19.22 6.14 -6.87
C ALA A 33 -18.82 6.38 -5.40
N MET A 34 -19.77 6.77 -4.54
CA MET A 34 -19.52 7.06 -3.12
C MET A 34 -19.14 5.82 -2.29
N PRO A 35 -19.91 4.70 -2.30
CA PRO A 35 -19.50 3.47 -1.61
C PRO A 35 -18.25 2.87 -2.23
N LEU A 36 -18.03 3.02 -3.54
CA LEU A 36 -16.83 2.51 -4.20
C LEU A 36 -15.58 3.29 -3.75
N LEU A 37 -15.65 4.61 -3.65
CA LEU A 37 -14.58 5.43 -3.07
C LEU A 37 -14.26 5.01 -1.63
N ALA A 38 -15.28 4.83 -0.79
CA ALA A 38 -15.09 4.39 0.59
C ALA A 38 -14.41 3.01 0.65
N SER A 39 -14.86 2.07 -0.19
CA SER A 39 -14.22 0.75 -0.33
C SER A 39 -12.77 0.86 -0.81
N SER A 40 -12.46 1.73 -1.78
CA SER A 40 -11.08 1.95 -2.24
C SER A 40 -10.17 2.48 -1.13
N ILE A 41 -10.64 3.41 -0.30
CA ILE A 41 -9.87 3.93 0.84
C ILE A 41 -9.62 2.82 1.87
N ILE A 42 -10.65 2.04 2.19
CA ILE A 42 -10.53 0.91 3.14
C ILE A 42 -9.57 -0.14 2.60
N LEU A 43 -9.70 -0.52 1.33
CA LEU A 43 -8.84 -1.50 0.66
C LEU A 43 -7.38 -1.02 0.63
N PHE A 44 -7.13 0.27 0.37
CA PHE A 44 -5.79 0.83 0.39
C PHE A 44 -5.10 0.61 1.75
N TYR A 45 -5.77 0.95 2.86
CA TYR A 45 -5.22 0.74 4.20
C TYR A 45 -5.15 -0.74 4.59
N LEU A 46 -6.09 -1.57 4.13
CA LEU A 46 -6.01 -3.02 4.30
C LEU A 46 -4.82 -3.62 3.53
N GLY A 47 -4.51 -3.12 2.35
CA GLY A 47 -3.33 -3.51 1.57
C GLY A 47 -2.04 -3.16 2.28
N ILE A 48 -1.95 -1.95 2.85
CA ILE A 48 -0.83 -1.54 3.71
C ILE A 48 -0.70 -2.46 4.93
N ALA A 49 -1.81 -2.75 5.62
CA ALA A 49 -1.81 -3.64 6.76
C ALA A 49 -1.36 -5.07 6.37
N PHE A 50 -1.85 -5.58 5.24
CA PHE A 50 -1.47 -6.90 4.72
C PHE A 50 0.02 -6.98 4.39
N ALA A 51 0.57 -5.95 3.73
CA ALA A 51 1.99 -5.84 3.46
C ALA A 51 2.82 -5.90 4.75
N PHE A 52 2.42 -5.15 5.78
CA PHE A 52 3.17 -5.07 7.04
C PHE A 52 3.05 -6.33 7.92
N PHE A 53 1.85 -6.91 8.03
CA PHE A 53 1.59 -8.02 8.96
C PHE A 53 1.77 -9.40 8.34
N VAL A 54 1.69 -9.55 7.02
CA VAL A 54 1.73 -10.87 6.36
C VAL A 54 2.96 -11.00 5.47
N VAL A 55 3.14 -10.07 4.52
CA VAL A 55 4.23 -10.15 3.54
C VAL A 55 5.58 -9.97 4.22
N PHE A 56 5.68 -9.00 5.13
CA PHE A 56 6.92 -8.71 5.86
C PHE A 56 7.46 -9.90 6.65
N PRO A 57 6.68 -10.53 7.55
CA PRO A 57 7.15 -11.71 8.27
C PRO A 57 7.49 -12.87 7.34
N LEU A 58 6.70 -13.07 6.28
CA LEU A 58 6.95 -14.14 5.31
C LEU A 58 8.32 -13.96 4.63
N MET A 59 8.64 -12.74 4.20
CA MET A 59 9.90 -12.44 3.53
C MET A 59 11.10 -12.53 4.46
N PHE A 60 10.97 -12.04 5.70
CA PHE A 60 12.04 -12.21 6.69
C PHE A 60 12.32 -13.69 7.00
N ASN A 61 11.27 -14.48 7.22
CA ASN A 61 11.41 -15.93 7.42
C ASN A 61 12.10 -16.60 6.23
N PHE A 62 11.74 -16.20 5.01
CA PHE A 62 12.38 -16.69 3.79
C PHE A 62 13.88 -16.34 3.75
N PHE A 63 14.25 -15.09 4.00
CA PHE A 63 15.65 -14.67 3.99
C PHE A 63 16.49 -15.38 5.05
N THR A 64 15.94 -15.60 6.24
CA THR A 64 16.63 -16.36 7.29
C THR A 64 16.73 -17.86 6.99
N ALA A 65 15.74 -18.43 6.29
CA ALA A 65 15.73 -19.86 5.96
C ALA A 65 16.67 -20.23 4.80
N VAL A 66 16.98 -19.28 3.92
CA VAL A 66 17.88 -19.48 2.76
C VAL A 66 19.32 -19.07 3.08
N ALA A 67 19.56 -18.36 4.19
CA ALA A 67 20.90 -17.97 4.62
C ALA A 67 21.74 -19.20 5.02
N PRO A 68 22.97 -19.37 4.47
CA PRO A 68 23.89 -20.42 4.89
C PRO A 68 24.28 -20.29 6.35
N GLU A 69 24.51 -21.42 7.03
CA GLU A 69 24.99 -21.42 8.42
C GLU A 69 26.29 -20.60 8.56
N GLY A 70 26.29 -19.60 9.45
CA GLY A 70 27.44 -18.75 9.73
C GLY A 70 27.49 -17.41 8.97
N VAL A 71 26.50 -17.10 8.12
CA VAL A 71 26.38 -15.78 7.48
C VAL A 71 25.36 -14.92 8.24
N GLU A 72 25.84 -13.86 8.88
CA GLU A 72 24.96 -12.85 9.47
C GLU A 72 24.28 -12.04 8.37
N VAL A 73 22.95 -12.04 8.35
CA VAL A 73 22.16 -11.23 7.43
C VAL A 73 22.25 -9.77 7.85
N GLN A 74 23.23 -9.05 7.31
CA GLN A 74 23.37 -7.61 7.50
C GLN A 74 22.52 -6.87 6.47
N THR A 75 21.35 -6.41 6.89
CA THR A 75 20.49 -5.56 6.05
C THR A 75 20.93 -4.10 6.16
N ASP A 76 21.24 -3.49 5.02
CA ASP A 76 21.44 -2.05 4.95
C ASP A 76 20.10 -1.32 5.18
N ILE A 77 20.12 -0.27 6.01
CA ILE A 77 18.89 0.41 6.43
C ILE A 77 18.23 1.20 5.29
N ALA A 78 19.00 1.71 4.32
CA ALA A 78 18.44 2.40 3.17
C ALA A 78 17.73 1.41 2.24
N GLN A 79 18.38 0.27 1.95
CA GLN A 79 17.78 -0.81 1.18
C GLN A 79 16.52 -1.36 1.85
N PHE A 80 16.55 -1.49 3.18
CA PHE A 80 15.40 -1.93 3.95
C PHE A 80 14.21 -0.95 3.87
N LEU A 81 14.47 0.35 4.03
CA LEU A 81 13.44 1.38 3.97
C LEU A 81 12.86 1.53 2.57
N ASP A 82 13.70 1.48 1.54
CA ASP A 82 13.26 1.52 0.14
C ASP A 82 12.34 0.33 -0.15
N PHE A 83 12.76 -0.86 0.28
CA PHE A 83 11.99 -2.08 0.12
C PHE A 83 10.64 -2.04 0.85
N ILE A 84 10.59 -1.62 2.12
CA ILE A 84 9.32 -1.41 2.86
C ILE A 84 8.42 -0.47 2.07
N THR A 85 8.96 0.67 1.67
CA THR A 85 8.19 1.74 1.05
C THR A 85 7.60 1.27 -0.28
N THR A 86 8.39 0.57 -1.10
CA THR A 86 7.93 -0.01 -2.36
C THR A 86 6.82 -1.03 -2.15
N ILE A 87 6.97 -1.97 -1.21
CA ILE A 87 5.94 -2.99 -0.95
C ILE A 87 4.65 -2.37 -0.43
N VAL A 88 4.76 -1.49 0.57
CA VAL A 88 3.58 -0.82 1.15
C VAL A 88 2.81 -0.04 0.10
N PHE A 89 3.52 0.63 -0.82
CA PHE A 89 2.90 1.35 -1.92
C PHE A 89 2.28 0.40 -2.97
N ALA A 90 2.97 -0.67 -3.33
CA ALA A 90 2.48 -1.66 -4.29
C ALA A 90 1.18 -2.34 -3.81
N PHE A 91 1.14 -2.79 -2.56
CA PHE A 91 -0.05 -3.41 -1.98
C PHE A 91 -1.15 -2.42 -1.64
N GLY A 92 -0.83 -1.16 -1.35
CA GLY A 92 -1.85 -0.14 -1.18
C GLY A 92 -2.64 0.11 -2.47
N ILE A 93 -1.96 0.10 -3.62
CA ILE A 93 -2.57 0.43 -4.92
C ILE A 93 -3.22 -0.77 -5.61
N ALA A 94 -2.69 -1.97 -5.42
CA ALA A 94 -3.17 -3.22 -6.05
C ALA A 94 -4.60 -3.60 -5.61
#